data_AF-A0AAW9J771-F1
#
_entry.id   AF-A0AAW9J771-F1
#
_cell.length_a   1.000
_cell.length_b   1.000
_cell.length_c   1.000
_cell.angle_alpha   90.00
_cell.angle_beta   90.00
_cell.angle_gamma   90.00
#
_symmetry.space_group_name_H-M   'P 1'
#
loop_
_entity.id
_entity.type
_entity.pdbx_description
1 polymer ?
#
loop_
_entity_poly.entity_id
_entity_poly.type
_entity_poly.pdbx_seq_one_letter_code
_entity_poly.pdbx_strand_id
1 'polypeptide(L)'
;MNRLFEIIYILLDKENTTAKELAEHFEVSQRTIYRDIEDLSQAGIPIYMSKGKGGGISLLSNFVLNKAILSEEEKREILAAMQGLSAINENEFNGALSKLSSFLGGNNENWIEVDFSNWDKNNDLGEKFTTIK
;
A
#
# COMPACT_ATOMS: atom_id res chain seq x y z
N MET A 1 2.13 -25.12 9.08
CA MET A 1 1.52 -23.82 8.75
C MET A 1 0.78 -23.30 9.96
N ASN A 2 0.86 -22.00 10.25
CA ASN A 2 0.20 -21.37 11.40
C ASN A 2 -1.24 -21.00 11.02
N ARG A 3 -2.24 -21.46 11.79
CA ARG A 3 -3.68 -21.25 11.50
C ARG A 3 -4.04 -19.78 11.32
N LEU A 4 -3.38 -18.88 12.06
CA LEU A 4 -3.67 -17.45 12.03
C LEU A 4 -3.38 -16.85 10.65
N PHE A 5 -2.28 -17.27 10.02
CA PHE A 5 -1.93 -16.86 8.66
C PHE A 5 -2.91 -17.41 7.63
N GLU A 6 -3.37 -18.64 7.82
CA GLU A 6 -4.34 -19.26 6.92
C GLU A 6 -5.71 -18.59 7.01
N ILE A 7 -6.15 -18.20 8.22
CA ILE A 7 -7.34 -17.38 8.41
C ILE A 7 -7.22 -16.07 7.63
N ILE A 8 -6.10 -15.35 7.73
CA ILE A 8 -5.89 -14.11 6.97
C ILE A 8 -5.98 -14.36 5.46
N TYR A 9 -5.35 -15.43 4.96
CA TYR A 9 -5.37 -15.76 3.54
C TYR A 9 -6.79 -16.05 3.05
N ILE A 10 -7.57 -16.82 3.82
CA ILE A 10 -8.98 -17.09 3.52
C ILE A 10 -9.78 -15.78 3.49
N LEU A 11 -9.55 -14.86 4.43
CA LEU A 11 -10.25 -13.57 4.47
C LEU A 11 -9.81 -12.61 3.35
N LEU A 12 -8.61 -12.78 2.78
CA LEU A 12 -8.16 -12.01 1.62
C LEU A 12 -8.77 -12.52 0.30
N ASP A 13 -8.99 -13.83 0.20
CA ASP A 13 -9.59 -14.48 -0.98
C ASP A 13 -11.13 -14.41 -0.96
N LYS A 14 -11.72 -14.71 0.20
CA LYS A 14 -13.16 -14.65 0.46
C LYS A 14 -13.46 -13.38 1.23
N GLU A 15 -14.06 -12.40 0.55
CA GLU A 15 -14.45 -11.10 1.09
C GLU A 15 -15.22 -11.18 2.42
N ASN A 16 -15.91 -12.30 2.70
CA ASN A 16 -16.59 -12.58 3.97
C ASN A 16 -16.74 -14.09 4.21
N THR A 17 -16.57 -14.56 5.45
CA THR A 17 -16.79 -15.97 5.85
C THR A 17 -17.41 -16.06 7.25
N THR A 18 -17.94 -17.19 7.69
CA THR A 18 -18.49 -17.32 9.04
C THR A 18 -17.55 -18.05 10.01
N ALA A 19 -17.69 -17.79 11.32
CA ALA A 19 -16.96 -18.53 12.36
C ALA A 19 -17.23 -20.04 12.29
N LYS A 20 -18.42 -20.44 11.81
CA LYS A 20 -18.79 -21.84 11.60
C LYS A 20 -18.02 -22.46 10.43
N GLU A 21 -17.93 -21.76 9.30
CA GLU A 21 -17.16 -22.23 8.13
C GLU A 21 -15.68 -22.38 8.46
N LEU A 22 -15.08 -21.41 9.15
CA LEU A 22 -13.69 -21.52 9.60
C LEU A 22 -13.51 -22.67 10.60
N ALA A 23 -14.45 -22.85 11.53
CA ALA A 23 -14.42 -23.95 12.49
C ALA A 23 -14.47 -25.32 11.80
N GLU A 24 -15.30 -25.46 10.77
CA GLU A 24 -15.40 -26.68 9.96
C GLU A 24 -14.13 -26.89 9.12
N HIS A 25 -13.59 -25.84 8.49
CA HIS A 25 -12.35 -25.91 7.69
C HIS A 25 -11.13 -26.31 8.52
N PHE A 26 -11.00 -25.77 9.74
CA PHE A 26 -9.86 -26.04 10.62
C PHE A 26 -10.10 -27.19 11.62
N GLU A 27 -11.27 -27.84 11.57
CA GLU A 27 -11.67 -28.91 12.50
C GLU A 27 -11.56 -28.51 13.98
N VAL A 28 -11.96 -27.27 14.30
CA VAL A 28 -11.92 -26.72 15.67
C VAL A 28 -13.28 -26.21 16.10
N SER A 29 -13.42 -25.90 17.39
CA SER A 29 -14.63 -25.22 17.88
C SER A 29 -14.71 -23.77 17.40
N GLN A 30 -15.93 -23.23 17.24
CA GLN A 30 -16.11 -21.79 16.98
C GLN A 30 -15.47 -20.91 18.06
N ARG A 31 -15.40 -21.39 19.32
CA ARG A 31 -14.70 -20.68 20.42
C ARG A 31 -13.22 -20.51 20.13
N THR A 32 -12.59 -21.51 19.49
CA THR A 32 -11.19 -21.42 19.05
C THR A 32 -11.05 -20.35 17.98
N ILE A 33 -11.93 -20.35 16.97
CA ILE A 33 -11.93 -19.33 15.93
C ILE A 33 -12.10 -17.92 16.53
N TYR A 34 -13.06 -17.71 17.44
CA TYR A 34 -13.22 -16.40 18.08
C TYR A 34 -11.97 -15.96 18.84
N ARG A 35 -11.25 -16.89 19.49
CA ARG A 35 -9.96 -16.57 20.14
C ARG A 35 -8.89 -16.22 19.10
N ASP A 36 -8.81 -16.96 18.01
CA ASP A 36 -7.86 -16.68 16.92
C ASP A 36 -8.13 -15.30 16.27
N ILE A 37 -9.40 -14.93 16.08
CA ILE A 37 -9.80 -13.59 15.60
C ILE A 37 -9.42 -12.50 16.60
N GLU A 38 -9.59 -12.76 17.91
CA GLU A 38 -9.17 -11.84 18.96
C GLU A 38 -7.64 -11.65 18.98
N ASP A 39 -6.87 -12.74 18.84
CA ASP A 39 -5.41 -12.70 18.77
C ASP A 39 -4.94 -11.88 17.54
N LEU A 40 -5.60 -12.06 16.40
CA LEU A 40 -5.35 -11.27 15.17
C LEU A 40 -5.69 -9.79 15.38
N SER A 41 -6.81 -9.49 16.03
CA SER A 41 -7.21 -8.12 16.38
C SER A 41 -6.18 -7.45 17.30
N GLN A 42 -5.70 -8.17 18.32
CA GLN A 42 -4.65 -7.70 19.24
C GLN A 42 -3.29 -7.49 18.55
N ALA A 43 -3.02 -8.27 17.49
CA ALA A 43 -1.86 -8.06 16.62
C ALA A 43 -2.02 -6.85 15.68
N GLY A 44 -3.12 -6.10 15.78
CA GLY A 44 -3.38 -4.91 14.98
C GLY A 44 -3.97 -5.19 13.60
N ILE A 45 -4.45 -6.42 13.35
CA ILE A 45 -5.09 -6.77 12.08
C ILE A 45 -6.58 -6.37 12.17
N PRO A 46 -7.06 -5.46 11.30
CA PRO A 46 -8.41 -4.92 11.38
C PRO A 46 -9.44 -5.92 10.82
N ILE A 47 -9.80 -6.88 11.65
CA ILE A 47 -10.86 -7.86 11.39
C ILE A 47 -12.15 -7.36 12.04
N TYR A 48 -13.26 -7.41 11.32
CA TYR A 48 -14.58 -7.10 11.86
C TYR A 48 -15.49 -8.33 11.85
N MET A 49 -16.44 -8.32 12.79
CA MET A 49 -17.45 -9.36 12.91
C MET A 49 -18.84 -8.72 12.88
N SER A 50 -19.66 -9.12 11.91
CA SER A 50 -21.05 -8.70 11.80
C SER A 50 -22.00 -9.80 12.26
N LYS A 51 -23.01 -9.46 13.06
CA LYS A 51 -24.05 -10.40 13.54
C LYS A 51 -25.31 -10.27 12.67
N GLY A 52 -25.96 -11.40 12.34
CA GLY A 52 -27.26 -11.43 11.64
C GLY A 52 -27.24 -12.26 10.37
N LYS A 53 -28.36 -12.24 9.60
CA LYS A 53 -28.43 -12.87 8.27
C LYS A 53 -27.48 -12.14 7.32
N GLY A 54 -26.49 -12.86 6.78
CA GLY A 54 -25.41 -12.28 5.96
C GLY A 54 -24.25 -11.70 6.78
N GLY A 55 -24.24 -11.88 8.11
CA GLY A 55 -23.11 -11.55 8.95
C GLY A 55 -21.94 -12.54 8.78
N GLY A 56 -20.77 -12.17 9.26
CA GLY A 56 -19.55 -12.95 9.10
C GLY A 56 -18.32 -12.24 9.68
N ILE A 57 -17.19 -12.91 9.56
CA ILE A 57 -15.84 -12.45 9.80
C ILE A 57 -15.27 -12.00 8.47
N SER A 58 -14.72 -10.80 8.45
CA SER A 58 -14.13 -10.21 7.26
C SER A 58 -13.00 -9.28 7.64
N LEU A 59 -12.01 -9.17 6.77
CA LEU A 59 -11.05 -8.08 6.85
C LEU A 59 -11.78 -6.80 6.47
N LEU A 60 -11.52 -5.72 7.20
CA LEU A 60 -12.02 -4.40 6.80
C LEU A 60 -11.59 -4.18 5.35
N SER A 61 -12.54 -3.85 4.48
CA SER A 61 -12.38 -3.76 3.02
C SER A 61 -11.30 -2.74 2.60
N ASN A 62 -10.74 -2.04 3.58
CA ASN A 62 -9.65 -1.11 3.50
C ASN A 62 -8.32 -1.59 4.15
N PHE A 63 -8.13 -2.88 4.49
CA PHE A 63 -6.83 -3.39 4.97
C PHE A 63 -5.81 -3.55 3.85
N VAL A 64 -6.25 -3.87 2.62
CA VAL A 64 -5.44 -3.66 1.41
C VAL A 64 -5.22 -2.16 1.14
N LEU A 65 -5.99 -1.30 1.82
CA LEU A 65 -6.13 0.14 1.61
C LEU A 65 -5.54 0.97 2.76
N ASN A 66 -4.90 0.34 3.76
CA ASN A 66 -3.96 1.03 4.64
C ASN A 66 -2.59 1.07 3.94
N LYS A 67 -2.65 1.57 2.71
CA LYS A 67 -1.53 1.88 1.83
C LYS A 67 -0.98 3.22 2.32
N ALA A 68 -0.20 3.09 3.40
CA ALA A 68 0.52 4.14 4.10
C ALA A 68 -0.38 5.11 4.90
N ILE A 69 -0.11 5.23 6.21
CA ILE A 69 -0.58 6.33 7.07
C ILE A 69 0.19 7.58 6.61
N LEU A 70 -0.06 8.01 5.39
CA LEU A 70 0.54 9.18 4.78
C LEU A 70 -0.62 10.08 4.39
N SER A 71 -0.54 11.32 4.85
CA SER A 71 -1.30 12.40 4.29
C SER A 71 -1.05 12.50 2.77
N GLU A 72 -1.97 13.12 2.05
CA GLU A 72 -1.79 13.40 0.62
C GLU A 72 -0.51 14.22 0.35
N GLU A 73 -0.07 15.02 1.33
CA GLU A 73 1.21 15.73 1.32
C GLU A 73 2.39 14.75 1.27
N GLU A 74 2.48 13.85 2.24
CA GLU A 74 3.58 12.88 2.36
C GLU A 74 3.60 11.91 1.17
N LYS A 75 2.44 11.57 0.61
CA LYS A 75 2.37 10.78 -0.63
C LYS A 75 3.00 11.51 -1.82
N ARG A 76 2.71 12.81 -1.98
CA ARG A 76 3.31 13.63 -3.05
C ARG A 76 4.81 13.78 -2.87
N GLU A 77 5.28 14.00 -1.65
CA GLU A 77 6.70 14.14 -1.34
C GLU A 77 7.50 12.89 -1.71
N ILE A 78 6.99 11.70 -1.35
CA ILE A 78 7.63 10.43 -1.68
C ILE A 78 7.65 10.19 -3.20
N LEU A 79 6.53 10.44 -3.89
CA LEU A 79 6.47 10.29 -5.34
C LEU A 79 7.44 11.24 -6.06
N ALA A 80 7.51 12.51 -5.63
CA ALA A 80 8.42 13.49 -6.19
C ALA A 80 9.90 13.12 -5.97
N ALA A 81 10.25 12.64 -4.78
CA ALA A 81 11.60 12.18 -4.48
C ALA A 81 12.01 11.00 -5.38
N MET A 82 11.11 10.04 -5.60
CA MET A 82 11.38 8.90 -6.47
C MET A 82 11.46 9.27 -7.95
N GLN A 83 10.64 10.19 -8.42
CA GLN A 83 10.75 10.74 -9.78
C GLN A 83 12.10 11.42 -10.00
N GLY A 84 12.58 12.20 -9.02
CA GLY A 84 13.92 12.78 -9.05
C GLY A 84 15.05 11.75 -9.15
N LEU A 85 14.91 10.60 -8.46
CA LEU A 85 15.86 9.49 -8.59
C LEU A 85 15.79 8.79 -9.96
N SER A 86 14.59 8.65 -10.53
CA SER A 86 14.45 8.08 -11.88
C SER A 86 15.08 8.95 -12.97
N ALA A 87 15.13 10.28 -12.81
CA ALA A 87 15.80 11.17 -13.74
C ALA A 87 17.33 10.98 -13.79
N ILE A 88 17.92 10.40 -12.73
CA ILE A 88 19.36 10.11 -12.65
C ILE A 88 19.66 8.72 -13.25
N ASN A 89 18.73 7.77 -13.13
CA ASN A 89 18.89 6.40 -13.62
C ASN A 89 17.54 5.79 -14.04
N GLU A 90 17.10 6.13 -15.25
CA GLU A 90 15.76 5.82 -15.76
C GLU A 90 15.44 4.31 -15.76
N ASN A 91 16.41 3.47 -16.12
CA ASN A 91 16.14 2.05 -16.36
C ASN A 91 15.97 1.23 -15.06
N GLU A 92 16.56 1.66 -13.95
CA GLU A 92 16.57 0.90 -12.69
C GLU A 92 15.32 1.17 -11.84
N PHE A 93 14.77 2.39 -11.91
CA PHE A 93 13.69 2.82 -11.00
C PHE A 93 12.29 2.78 -11.63
N ASN A 94 12.15 2.70 -12.95
CA ASN A 94 10.84 2.71 -13.63
C ASN A 94 9.88 1.60 -13.14
N GLY A 95 10.38 0.38 -12.92
CA GLY A 95 9.56 -0.73 -12.44
C GLY A 95 9.10 -0.56 -10.99
N ALA A 96 9.97 -0.03 -10.12
CA ALA A 96 9.62 0.26 -8.73
C ALA A 96 8.65 1.45 -8.64
N LEU A 97 8.90 2.51 -9.42
CA LEU A 97 8.07 3.70 -9.50
C LEU A 97 6.66 3.37 -9.98
N SER A 98 6.49 2.55 -11.02
CA SER A 98 5.18 2.13 -11.52
C SER A 98 4.38 1.34 -10.49
N LYS A 99 5.05 0.46 -9.73
CA LYS A 99 4.40 -0.30 -8.65
C LYS A 99 4.04 0.61 -7.49
N LEU A 100 4.89 1.57 -7.14
CA LEU A 100 4.66 2.52 -6.04
C LEU A 100 3.60 3.57 -6.39
N SER A 101 3.53 4.06 -7.61
CA SER A 101 2.44 4.96 -8.05
C SER A 101 1.08 4.25 -8.04
N SER A 102 1.05 3.00 -8.50
CA SER A 102 -0.11 2.10 -8.35
C SER A 102 -0.38 1.77 -6.88
N PHE A 103 0.65 1.84 -6.02
CA PHE A 103 0.53 1.60 -4.59
C PHE A 103 -0.12 2.80 -3.87
N LEU A 104 0.35 4.02 -4.10
CA LEU A 104 -0.04 5.22 -3.33
C LEU A 104 -1.36 5.87 -3.77
N GLY A 105 -2.01 5.37 -4.84
CA GLY A 105 -3.35 5.82 -5.22
C GLY A 105 -3.40 6.68 -6.48
N GLY A 106 -2.66 6.29 -7.53
CA GLY A 106 -2.87 6.84 -8.86
C GLY A 106 -4.21 6.43 -9.45
N ASN A 107 -5.28 7.18 -9.16
CA ASN A 107 -6.13 7.60 -10.28
C ASN A 107 -5.27 8.55 -11.10
N ASN A 108 -5.15 8.24 -12.39
CA ASN A 108 -4.37 8.97 -13.39
C ASN A 108 -4.52 10.49 -13.28
N GLU A 109 -3.61 11.16 -12.58
CA GLU A 109 -3.25 12.54 -12.86
C GLU A 109 -1.73 12.64 -12.81
N ASN A 110 -1.18 12.37 -13.99
CA ASN A 110 0.14 12.80 -14.41
C ASN A 110 0.16 14.34 -14.36
N TRP A 111 0.30 14.93 -13.18
CA TRP A 111 0.26 16.38 -12.96
C TRP A 111 1.65 17.01 -12.80
N ILE A 112 2.70 16.20 -12.60
CA ILE A 112 4.06 16.71 -12.48
C ILE A 112 4.92 16.13 -13.59
N GLU A 113 4.83 16.77 -14.76
CA GLU A 113 5.85 16.69 -15.80
C GLU A 113 6.99 17.63 -15.36
N VAL A 114 8.01 17.08 -14.69
CA VAL A 114 9.22 17.85 -14.37
C VAL A 114 10.07 17.92 -15.64
N ASP A 115 9.88 18.99 -16.41
CA ASP A 115 10.68 19.30 -17.59
C ASP A 115 12.05 19.89 -17.17
N PHE A 116 13.09 19.07 -17.22
CA PHE A 116 14.48 19.51 -17.01
C PHE A 116 15.14 20.08 -18.28
N SER A 117 14.45 20.11 -19.42
CA SER A 117 14.99 20.61 -20.70
C SER A 117 15.31 22.11 -20.67
N ASN A 118 14.80 22.84 -19.67
CA ASN A 118 15.08 24.26 -19.46
C ASN A 118 16.33 24.54 -18.61
N TRP A 119 16.85 23.56 -17.87
CA TRP A 119 18.08 23.75 -17.09
C TRP A 119 19.33 23.70 -17.98
N ASP A 120 19.31 22.86 -19.03
CA ASP A 120 20.43 22.70 -19.98
C ASP A 120 20.51 23.83 -21.02
N LYS A 121 19.42 24.58 -21.25
CA LYS A 121 19.39 25.65 -22.27
C LYS A 121 19.97 26.98 -21.80
N ASN A 122 20.23 27.17 -20.52
CA ASN A 122 20.91 28.37 -20.00
C ASN A 122 22.42 28.11 -19.82
N ASN A 123 23.08 27.78 -20.93
CA ASN A 123 24.55 27.74 -20.99
C ASN A 123 25.20 29.14 -20.90
N ASP A 124 24.43 30.18 -20.57
CA ASP A 124 24.92 31.54 -20.24
C ASP A 124 25.29 31.69 -18.75
N LEU A 125 25.03 30.67 -17.92
CA LEU A 125 25.46 30.66 -16.51
C LEU A 125 26.91 30.18 -16.34
N GLY A 126 27.48 29.47 -17.31
CA GLY A 126 28.87 29.00 -17.27
C GLY A 126 29.92 30.11 -17.34
N GLU A 127 29.63 31.23 -18.03
CA GLU A 127 30.58 32.34 -18.19
C GLU A 127 30.61 33.30 -17.00
N LYS A 128 29.57 33.35 -16.17
CA LYS A 128 29.55 34.24 -14.99
C LYS A 128 30.42 33.73 -13.84
N PHE A 129 30.67 32.42 -13.76
CA PHE A 129 31.52 31.84 -12.70
C PHE A 129 33.02 31.87 -13.01
N THR A 130 33.43 32.17 -14.25
CA THR A 130 34.84 32.34 -14.62
C THR A 130 35.36 33.77 -14.46
N THR A 131 34.47 34.76 -14.23
CA THR A 131 34.86 36.17 -14.06
C THR A 131 35.24 36.54 -12.61
N ILE A 132 35.14 35.61 -11.64
CA ILE A 132 35.56 35.84 -10.24
C ILE A 132 36.77 34.96 -9.87
N LYS A 133 37.73 34.82 -10.78
CA LYS A 133 39.07 34.34 -10.39
C LYS A 133 40.18 34.96 -11.22
#